data_AF-A0A524P114-F1
#
_entry.id   AF-A0A524P114-F1
#
_cell.length_a   1.000
_cell.length_b   1.000
_cell.length_c   1.000
_cell.angle_alpha   90.00
_cell.angle_beta   90.00
_cell.angle_gamma   90.00
#
_symmetry.space_group_name_H-M   'P 1'
#
loop_
_entity.id
_entity.type
_entity.pdbx_description
1 polymer ?
#
loop_
_entity_poly.entity_id
_entity_poly.type
_entity_poly.pdbx_seq_one_letter_code
_entity_poly.pdbx_strand_id
1 'polypeptide(L)'
;MQAENILTNKLPRKGPTSNRVILQIENIVATINIHIPIDLNHLLQLFHDVEKKDNFPGVITKFTKPKATLLIFSSGKIVMTGVRLENHIPLIVEKILKKFKLAGIHAEETPEVKIENMVGRADFKTKINLDTSSLVLERAIYEPEVFPGLIYKVINPEKI
;
A
#
# COMPACT_ATOMS: atom_id res chain seq x y z
N MET A 1 51.09 34.15 -33.09
CA MET A 1 49.89 34.88 -33.53
C MET A 1 48.81 33.87 -33.90
N GLN A 2 47.68 33.96 -33.20
CA GLN A 2 46.29 33.51 -33.49
C GLN A 2 46.08 32.00 -33.80
N ALA A 3 45.37 31.19 -33.02
CA ALA A 3 44.05 31.30 -32.38
C ALA A 3 42.85 31.13 -33.33
N GLU A 4 41.93 30.26 -32.88
CA GLU A 4 40.47 30.19 -33.12
C GLU A 4 39.86 29.25 -34.19
N ASN A 5 39.04 28.33 -33.65
CA ASN A 5 37.68 27.93 -34.04
C ASN A 5 37.46 27.33 -35.45
N ILE A 6 36.72 26.23 -35.62
CA ILE A 6 35.30 26.10 -35.27
C ILE A 6 34.95 24.63 -34.99
N LEU A 7 34.48 24.36 -33.76
CA LEU A 7 33.63 23.22 -33.44
C LEU A 7 32.31 23.35 -34.23
N THR A 8 31.95 22.34 -35.02
CA THR A 8 30.54 22.06 -35.34
C THR A 8 30.23 20.58 -35.16
N ASN A 9 30.57 20.02 -33.99
CA ASN A 9 29.77 18.92 -33.46
C ASN A 9 28.41 19.50 -33.08
N LYS A 10 27.45 19.34 -33.99
CA LYS A 10 26.03 19.63 -33.76
C LYS A 10 25.63 18.99 -32.43
N LEU A 11 25.30 19.84 -31.47
CA LEU A 11 24.69 19.47 -30.20
C LEU A 11 23.57 18.44 -30.46
N PRO A 12 23.45 17.36 -29.66
CA PRO A 12 22.28 16.53 -29.72
C PRO A 12 21.07 17.42 -29.46
N ARG A 13 20.12 17.43 -30.40
CA ARG A 13 18.84 18.11 -30.25
C ARG A 13 18.24 17.65 -28.92
N LYS A 14 18.14 18.55 -27.92
CA LYS A 14 17.34 18.30 -26.72
C LYS A 14 15.91 18.08 -27.20
N GLY A 15 15.49 16.83 -27.29
CA GLY A 15 14.07 16.49 -27.34
C GLY A 15 13.37 17.03 -26.09
N PRO A 16 12.04 17.22 -26.12
CA PRO A 16 11.30 17.69 -24.96
C PRO A 16 11.62 16.78 -23.77
N THR A 17 12.00 17.41 -22.66
CA THR A 17 12.34 16.78 -21.39
C THR A 17 11.33 15.70 -21.02
N SER A 18 11.79 14.46 -20.87
CA SER A 18 10.99 13.34 -20.35
C SER A 18 10.38 13.72 -19.01
N ASN A 19 9.14 14.20 -19.00
CA ASN A 19 8.35 14.39 -17.78
C ASN A 19 8.14 13.01 -17.15
N ARG A 20 8.99 12.65 -16.20
CA ARG A 20 8.88 11.37 -15.49
C ARG A 20 7.69 11.47 -14.54
N VAL A 21 6.67 10.65 -14.78
CA VAL A 21 5.59 10.43 -13.82
C VAL A 21 6.20 9.88 -12.54
N ILE A 22 5.93 10.51 -11.40
CA ILE A 22 6.39 10.01 -10.10
C ILE A 22 5.32 9.07 -9.56
N LEU A 23 5.69 7.82 -9.33
CA LEU A 23 4.83 6.80 -8.73
C LEU A 23 5.27 6.51 -7.29
N GLN A 24 4.32 6.40 -6.38
CA GLN A 24 4.55 6.07 -4.99
C GLN A 24 3.45 5.18 -4.44
N ILE A 25 3.81 4.11 -3.73
CA ILE A 25 2.87 3.30 -2.97
C ILE A 25 2.55 4.01 -1.65
N GLU A 26 1.28 4.26 -1.39
CA GLU A 26 0.80 4.93 -0.18
C GLU A 26 0.32 3.95 0.88
N ASN A 27 -0.22 2.80 0.46
CA ASN A 27 -0.66 1.75 1.35
C ASN A 27 -0.72 0.38 0.65
N ILE A 28 -0.41 -0.65 1.40
CA ILE A 28 -0.59 -2.05 1.04
C ILE A 28 -1.46 -2.68 2.14
N VAL A 29 -2.54 -3.34 1.72
CA VAL A 29 -3.39 -4.16 2.57
C VAL A 29 -3.10 -5.62 2.23
N ALA A 30 -2.77 -6.40 3.25
CA ALA A 30 -2.52 -7.82 3.10
C ALA A 30 -3.27 -8.61 4.18
N THR A 31 -3.65 -9.83 3.87
CA THR A 31 -4.13 -10.81 4.84
C THR A 31 -3.05 -11.82 5.15
N ILE A 32 -3.02 -12.25 6.41
CA ILE A 32 -2.19 -13.35 6.89
C ILE A 32 -3.13 -14.38 7.49
N ASN A 33 -2.95 -15.65 7.16
CA ASN A 33 -3.69 -16.75 7.78
C ASN A 33 -2.70 -17.69 8.46
N ILE A 34 -2.88 -17.92 9.76
CA ILE A 34 -2.06 -18.86 10.53
C ILE A 34 -2.74 -20.23 10.72
N HIS A 35 -3.96 -20.40 10.19
CA HIS A 35 -4.73 -21.65 10.18
C HIS A 35 -5.03 -22.26 11.57
N ILE A 36 -4.91 -21.47 12.64
CA ILE A 36 -5.16 -21.91 14.01
C ILE A 36 -6.05 -20.87 14.72
N PRO A 37 -7.07 -21.30 15.48
CA PRO A 37 -7.87 -20.41 16.30
C PRO A 37 -7.05 -19.65 17.34
N ILE A 38 -7.39 -18.39 17.58
CA ILE A 38 -6.70 -17.53 18.54
C ILE A 38 -7.69 -17.11 19.64
N ASP A 39 -7.32 -17.37 20.90
CA ASP A 39 -8.02 -16.76 22.03
C ASP A 39 -7.64 -15.27 22.13
N LEU A 40 -8.55 -14.42 21.66
CA LEU A 40 -8.37 -12.98 21.67
C LEU A 40 -8.36 -12.38 23.08
N ASN A 41 -9.07 -12.99 24.04
CA ASN A 41 -9.08 -12.52 25.43
C ASN A 41 -7.73 -12.79 26.09
N HIS A 42 -7.12 -13.94 25.79
CA HIS A 42 -5.77 -14.23 26.24
C HIS A 42 -4.75 -13.20 25.74
N LEU A 43 -4.83 -12.81 24.45
CA LEU A 43 -3.96 -11.76 23.90
C LEU A 43 -4.15 -10.40 24.59
N LEU A 44 -5.39 -10.01 24.90
CA LEU A 44 -5.70 -8.75 25.60
C LEU A 44 -5.15 -8.73 27.03
N GLN A 45 -5.18 -9.88 27.72
CA GLN A 45 -4.65 -9.99 29.07
C GLN A 45 -3.11 -9.95 29.09
N LEU A 46 -2.47 -10.54 28.08
CA LEU A 46 -1.02 -10.68 28.05
C LEU A 46 -0.29 -9.43 27.51
N PHE A 47 -0.91 -8.67 26.62
CA PHE A 47 -0.23 -7.60 25.89
C PHE A 47 -0.96 -6.25 26.00
N HIS A 48 -0.27 -5.24 26.54
CA HIS A 48 -0.82 -3.90 26.73
C HIS A 48 -1.07 -3.12 25.43
N ASP A 49 -0.43 -3.52 24.32
CA ASP A 49 -0.53 -2.90 22.99
C ASP A 49 -1.54 -3.63 22.09
N VAL A 50 -2.36 -4.51 22.68
CA VAL A 50 -3.50 -5.15 22.05
C VAL A 50 -4.76 -4.49 22.59
N GLU A 51 -5.59 -3.97 21.70
CA GLU A 51 -6.79 -3.21 22.03
C GLU A 51 -8.03 -3.86 21.42
N LYS A 52 -9.15 -3.84 22.13
CA LYS A 52 -10.47 -4.20 21.59
C LYS A 52 -11.30 -2.93 21.43
N LYS A 53 -12.01 -2.81 20.30
CA LYS A 53 -12.97 -1.72 20.06
C LYS A 53 -14.40 -2.22 20.20
N ASP A 54 -15.29 -1.33 20.63
CA ASP A 54 -16.72 -1.62 20.66
C ASP A 54 -17.23 -2.00 19.26
N ASN A 55 -18.09 -3.02 19.21
CA ASN A 55 -18.68 -3.57 17.98
C ASN A 55 -17.65 -4.09 16.95
N PHE A 56 -16.38 -4.28 17.30
CA PHE A 56 -15.39 -4.91 16.43
C PHE A 56 -15.16 -6.38 16.83
N PRO A 57 -15.27 -7.34 15.89
CA PRO A 57 -15.17 -8.78 16.20
C PRO A 57 -13.75 -9.30 16.44
N GLY A 58 -12.73 -8.45 16.34
CA GLY A 58 -11.33 -8.81 16.53
C GLY A 58 -10.62 -7.94 17.57
N VAL A 59 -9.29 -8.06 17.62
CA VAL A 59 -8.41 -7.18 18.38
C VAL A 59 -7.44 -6.46 17.46
N ILE A 60 -6.89 -5.34 17.92
CA ILE A 60 -6.06 -4.44 17.14
C ILE A 60 -4.71 -4.32 17.83
N THR A 61 -3.62 -4.42 17.06
CA THR A 61 -2.28 -4.10 17.55
C THR A 61 -1.50 -3.32 16.49
N LYS A 62 -0.53 -2.51 16.90
CA LYS A 62 0.18 -1.59 16.02
C LYS A 62 1.68 -1.74 16.18
N PHE A 63 2.38 -1.84 15.06
CA PHE A 63 3.83 -1.78 15.00
C PHE A 63 4.28 -0.44 14.43
N THR A 64 5.38 0.09 14.95
CA THR A 64 5.95 1.37 14.52
C THR A 64 7.14 1.22 13.57
N LYS A 65 7.86 0.08 13.63
CA LYS A 65 9.06 -0.19 12.83
C LYS A 65 9.12 -1.66 12.42
N PRO A 66 8.79 -2.05 11.18
CA PRO A 66 8.06 -1.25 10.20
C PRO A 66 6.68 -0.84 10.71
N LYS A 67 6.13 0.26 10.16
CA LYS A 67 4.79 0.73 10.52
C LYS A 67 3.74 -0.24 9.97
N ALA A 68 2.85 -0.71 10.84
CA ALA A 68 1.69 -1.52 10.47
C ALA A 68 0.61 -1.46 11.54
N THR A 69 -0.64 -1.66 11.14
CA THR A 69 -1.76 -1.98 12.03
C THR A 69 -2.28 -3.36 11.66
N LEU A 70 -2.39 -4.22 12.65
CA LEU A 70 -2.92 -5.57 12.51
C LEU A 70 -4.27 -5.66 13.18
N LEU A 71 -5.24 -6.21 12.45
CA LEU A 71 -6.54 -6.61 12.95
C LEU A 71 -6.55 -8.13 13.04
N ILE A 72 -6.63 -8.69 14.24
CA ILE A 72 -6.49 -10.11 14.51
C ILE A 72 -7.87 -10.67 14.86
N PHE A 73 -8.27 -11.75 14.18
CA PHE A 73 -9.56 -12.40 14.38
C PHE A 73 -9.36 -13.77 15.05
N SER A 74 -10.37 -14.23 15.79
CA SER A 74 -10.34 -15.51 16.51
C SER A 74 -10.17 -16.72 15.59
N SER A 75 -10.43 -16.56 14.29
CA SER A 75 -10.24 -17.60 13.26
C SER A 75 -8.77 -17.85 12.88
N GLY A 76 -7.82 -17.03 13.36
CA GLY A 76 -6.44 -17.07 12.89
C GLY A 76 -6.18 -16.19 11.66
N LYS A 77 -7.23 -15.58 11.10
CA LYS A 77 -7.07 -14.54 10.07
C LYS A 77 -6.57 -13.24 10.69
N ILE A 78 -5.66 -12.58 9.99
CA ILE A 78 -5.12 -11.27 10.36
C ILE A 78 -5.19 -10.37 9.14
N VAL A 79 -5.68 -9.15 9.31
CA VAL A 79 -5.64 -8.10 8.28
C VAL A 79 -4.58 -7.09 8.66
N MET A 80 -3.63 -6.88 7.76
CA MET A 80 -2.53 -5.93 7.91
C MET A 80 -2.76 -4.72 7.00
N THR A 81 -2.55 -3.51 7.53
CA THR A 81 -2.62 -2.25 6.79
C THR A 81 -1.60 -1.24 7.32
N GLY A 82 -1.39 -0.14 6.59
CA GLY A 82 -0.45 0.93 6.94
C GLY A 82 0.99 0.66 6.47
N VAL A 83 1.19 -0.38 5.66
CA VAL A 83 2.47 -0.76 5.08
C VAL A 83 2.65 -0.04 3.74
N ARG A 84 3.86 0.48 3.46
CA ARG A 84 4.16 1.19 2.21
C ARG A 84 5.16 0.48 1.30
N LEU A 85 5.91 -0.47 1.87
CA LEU A 85 6.91 -1.24 1.17
C LEU A 85 6.61 -2.72 1.37
N GLU A 86 6.54 -3.47 0.28
CA GLU A 86 6.19 -4.89 0.31
C GLU A 86 7.18 -5.72 1.13
N ASN A 87 8.48 -5.40 1.04
CA ASN A 87 9.53 -6.08 1.82
C ASN A 87 9.40 -5.91 3.34
N HIS A 88 8.54 -5.01 3.83
CA HIS A 88 8.23 -4.91 5.26
C HIS A 88 7.24 -5.98 5.74
N ILE A 89 6.44 -6.55 4.84
CA ILE A 89 5.41 -7.55 5.16
C ILE A 89 6.01 -8.76 5.90
N PRO A 90 7.07 -9.42 5.40
CA PRO A 90 7.67 -10.56 6.09
C PRO A 90 8.20 -10.21 7.49
N LEU A 91 8.76 -9.01 7.65
CA LEU A 91 9.28 -8.53 8.94
C LEU A 91 8.16 -8.35 9.97
N ILE A 92 6.99 -7.87 9.53
CA ILE A 92 5.83 -7.70 10.39
C ILE A 92 5.21 -9.06 10.75
N VAL A 93 5.14 -9.98 9.78
CA VAL A 93 4.70 -11.37 9.99
C VAL A 93 5.58 -12.04 11.06
N GLU A 94 6.90 -11.94 10.93
CA GLU A 94 7.82 -12.50 11.92
C GLU A 94 7.59 -11.93 13.33
N LYS A 95 7.33 -10.63 13.44
CA LYS A 95 7.05 -9.97 14.73
C LYS A 95 5.77 -10.48 15.37
N ILE A 96 4.68 -10.62 14.61
CA ILE A 96 3.43 -11.11 15.17
C ILE A 96 3.51 -12.59 15.55
N LEU A 97 4.21 -13.41 14.76
CA LEU A 97 4.44 -14.83 15.11
C LEU A 97 5.26 -14.99 16.40
N LYS A 98 6.28 -14.16 16.61
CA LYS A 98 7.03 -14.13 17.88
C LYS A 98 6.12 -13.77 19.05
N LYS A 99 5.24 -12.79 18.87
CA LYS A 99 4.25 -12.39 19.89
C LYS A 99 3.27 -13.51 20.21
N PHE A 100 2.77 -14.21 19.19
CA PHE A 100 1.92 -15.39 19.36
C PHE A 100 2.64 -16.53 20.08
N LYS A 101 3.90 -16.79 19.76
CA LYS A 101 4.70 -17.80 20.47
C LYS A 101 4.82 -17.49 21.97
N LEU A 102 4.97 -16.21 22.35
CA LEU A 102 4.97 -15.80 23.77
C LEU A 102 3.62 -16.01 24.46
N ALA A 103 2.53 -16.02 23.70
CA ALA A 103 1.18 -16.34 24.17
C ALA A 103 0.86 -17.84 24.11
N GLY A 104 1.85 -18.71 23.86
CA GLY A 104 1.63 -20.15 23.72
C GLY A 104 0.90 -20.56 22.42
N ILE A 105 0.76 -19.65 21.45
CA ILE A 105 0.16 -19.93 20.15
C ILE A 105 1.27 -20.34 19.19
N HIS A 106 1.26 -21.61 18.79
CA HIS A 106 2.26 -22.20 17.91
C HIS A 106 1.64 -22.50 16.55
N ALA A 107 2.00 -21.71 15.53
CA ALA A 107 1.68 -22.05 14.15
C ALA A 107 2.46 -23.30 13.72
N GLU A 108 1.75 -24.36 13.34
CA GLU A 108 2.34 -25.60 12.83
C GLU A 108 2.82 -25.43 11.38
N GLU A 109 2.12 -24.59 10.62
CA GLU A 109 2.41 -24.32 9.21
C GLU A 109 2.95 -22.90 9.01
N THR A 110 3.58 -22.68 7.85
CA THR A 110 4.00 -21.33 7.44
C THR A 110 2.75 -20.51 7.14
N PRO A 111 2.61 -19.29 7.69
CA PRO A 111 1.42 -18.48 7.42
C PRO A 111 1.26 -18.16 5.94
N GLU A 112 0.02 -18.27 5.45
CA GLU A 112 -0.33 -17.82 4.11
C GLU A 112 -0.44 -16.29 4.11
N VAL A 113 0.31 -15.62 3.23
CA VAL A 113 0.28 -14.16 3.09
C VAL A 113 -0.23 -13.80 1.71
N LYS A 114 -1.25 -12.94 1.65
CA LYS A 114 -1.87 -12.49 0.40
C LYS A 114 -2.05 -10.99 0.40
N ILE A 115 -1.56 -10.32 -0.63
CA ILE A 115 -1.85 -8.90 -0.88
C ILE A 115 -3.28 -8.80 -1.40
N GLU A 116 -4.12 -8.03 -0.71
CA GLU A 116 -5.54 -7.85 -1.07
C GLU A 116 -5.76 -6.54 -1.84
N ASN A 117 -5.06 -5.47 -1.45
CA ASN A 117 -5.21 -4.17 -2.10
C ASN A 117 -3.94 -3.33 -1.99
N MET A 118 -3.72 -2.46 -2.97
CA MET A 118 -2.66 -1.46 -2.97
C MET A 118 -3.23 -0.11 -3.38
N VAL A 119 -2.83 0.94 -2.66
CA VAL A 119 -3.14 2.32 -2.99
C VAL A 119 -1.87 2.97 -3.49
N GLY A 120 -1.89 3.43 -4.74
CA GLY A 120 -0.81 4.16 -5.38
C GLY A 120 -1.16 5.63 -5.58
N ARG A 121 -0.13 6.47 -5.61
CA ARG A 121 -0.18 7.88 -6.01
C ARG A 121 0.70 8.07 -7.24
N ALA A 122 0.18 8.81 -8.21
CA ALA A 122 0.92 9.26 -9.38
C ALA A 122 0.93 10.80 -9.45
N ASP A 123 2.07 11.39 -9.77
CA ASP A 123 2.21 12.80 -10.10
C ASP A 123 2.78 12.93 -11.52
N PHE A 124 1.95 13.41 -12.45
CA PHE A 124 2.27 13.55 -13.86
C PHE A 124 3.15 14.78 -14.17
N LYS A 125 3.42 15.64 -13.18
CA LYS A 125 4.21 16.88 -13.32
C LYS A 125 3.70 17.80 -14.44
N THR A 126 2.39 17.73 -14.70
CA THR A 126 1.69 18.56 -15.68
C THR A 126 0.27 18.82 -15.20
N LYS A 127 -0.37 19.86 -15.75
CA LYS A 127 -1.79 20.13 -15.52
C LYS A 127 -2.61 19.20 -16.39
N ILE A 128 -3.68 18.66 -15.83
CA ILE A 128 -4.69 17.86 -16.55
C ILE A 128 -5.97 18.68 -16.57
N ASN A 129 -6.53 18.89 -17.76
CA ASN A 129 -7.83 19.54 -17.91
C ASN A 129 -8.93 18.50 -17.67
N LEU A 130 -9.63 18.59 -16.54
CA LEU A 130 -10.62 17.59 -16.13
C LEU A 130 -11.88 17.64 -16.99
N ASP A 131 -12.32 18.83 -17.42
CA ASP A 131 -13.48 19.00 -18.29
C ASP A 131 -13.27 18.27 -19.62
N THR A 132 -12.14 18.54 -20.29
CA THR A 132 -11.80 17.88 -21.55
C THR A 132 -11.60 16.37 -21.35
N SER A 133 -10.95 15.98 -20.25
CA SER A 133 -10.75 14.56 -19.94
C SER A 133 -12.07 13.82 -19.73
N SER A 134 -13.07 14.46 -19.11
CA SER A 134 -14.38 13.86 -18.87
C SER A 134 -15.16 13.58 -20.16
N LEU A 135 -14.97 14.41 -21.19
CA LEU A 135 -15.59 14.24 -22.51
C LEU A 135 -14.93 13.12 -23.32
N VAL A 136 -13.61 12.94 -23.17
CA VAL A 136 -12.83 12.00 -23.98
C VAL A 136 -12.76 10.61 -23.35
N LEU A 137 -12.72 10.52 -22.03
CA LEU A 137 -12.61 9.25 -21.31
C LEU A 137 -14.02 8.68 -21.04
N GLU A 138 -14.42 7.65 -21.77
CA GLU A 138 -15.76 7.04 -21.72
C GLU A 138 -16.25 6.63 -20.32
N ARG A 139 -15.34 6.45 -19.36
CA ARG A 139 -15.64 5.97 -18.00
C ARG A 139 -15.16 6.94 -16.93
N ALA A 140 -14.95 8.19 -17.31
CA ALA A 140 -14.73 9.27 -16.38
C ALA A 140 -16.05 9.71 -15.75
N ILE A 141 -16.03 9.89 -14.44
CA ILE A 141 -17.09 10.55 -13.69
C ILE A 141 -16.47 11.82 -13.13
N TYR A 142 -17.01 12.98 -13.49
CA TYR A 142 -16.53 14.27 -13.03
C TYR A 142 -17.73 15.14 -12.63
N GLU A 143 -17.92 15.27 -11.33
CA GLU A 143 -18.98 16.05 -10.69
C GLU A 143 -18.32 16.96 -9.63
N PRO A 144 -17.76 18.12 -10.02
CA PRO A 144 -16.88 18.93 -9.16
C PRO A 144 -17.55 19.42 -7.88
N GLU A 145 -18.88 19.58 -7.90
CA GLU A 145 -19.68 19.95 -6.72
C GLU A 145 -19.76 18.83 -5.67
N VAL A 146 -19.58 17.57 -6.08
CA VAL A 146 -19.60 16.39 -5.19
C VAL A 146 -18.18 15.99 -4.79
N PHE A 147 -17.27 15.97 -5.77
CA PHE A 147 -15.88 15.60 -5.57
C PHE A 147 -14.98 16.36 -6.55
N PRO A 148 -13.92 17.05 -6.10
CA PRO A 148 -13.12 17.93 -6.95
C PRO A 148 -12.24 17.21 -7.99
N GLY A 149 -12.19 15.88 -7.97
CA GLY A 149 -11.38 15.08 -8.89
C GLY A 149 -12.22 14.31 -9.91
N LEU A 150 -11.58 13.93 -11.02
CA LEU A 150 -12.17 12.99 -11.98
C LEU A 150 -11.91 11.55 -11.51
N ILE A 151 -12.99 10.75 -11.42
CA ILE A 151 -12.91 9.33 -11.10
C ILE A 151 -12.93 8.55 -12.40
N TYR A 152 -11.84 7.83 -12.70
CA TYR A 152 -11.75 6.97 -13.88
C TYR A 152 -11.75 5.49 -13.45
N LYS A 153 -12.71 4.71 -13.95
CA LYS A 153 -12.84 3.28 -13.64
C LYS A 153 -12.27 2.41 -14.74
N VAL A 154 -11.05 1.92 -14.55
CA VAL A 154 -10.40 0.92 -15.42
C VAL A 154 -11.17 -0.41 -15.37
N ILE A 155 -11.47 -0.99 -16.53
CA ILE A 155 -12.06 -2.34 -16.63
C ILE A 155 -10.91 -3.34 -16.72
N ASN A 156 -11.00 -4.44 -15.97
CA ASN A 156 -10.04 -5.54 -16.01
C ASN A 156 -8.58 -5.05 -16.03
N PRO A 157 -8.13 -4.31 -14.99
CA PRO A 157 -6.72 -4.00 -14.90
C PRO A 157 -5.93 -5.30 -14.98
N GLU A 158 -4.92 -5.36 -15.86
CA GLU A 158 -4.02 -6.51 -15.91
C GLU A 158 -3.49 -6.74 -14.49
N LYS A 159 -3.73 -7.95 -13.97
CA LYS A 159 -3.12 -8.36 -12.70
C LYS A 159 -1.62 -8.47 -12.97
N ILE A 160 -0.84 -7.59 -12.36
CA ILE A 160 0.62 -7.69 -12.33
C ILE A 160 1.00 -8.84 -11.40
#